data_AF-A0A0A1MPP2-F1
#
_entry.id   AF-A0A0A1MPP2-F1
#
_cell.length_a   1.000
_cell.length_b   1.000
_cell.length_c   1.000
_cell.angle_alpha   90.00
_cell.angle_beta   90.00
_cell.angle_gamma   90.00
#
_symmetry.space_group_name_H-M   'P 1'
#
loop_
_entity.id
_entity.type
_entity.pdbx_description
1 polymer ?
#
loop_
_entity_poly.entity_id
_entity_poly.type
_entity_poly.pdbx_seq_one_letter_code
_entity_poly.pdbx_strand_id
1 'polypeptide(L)'
;MINGFSSEVERDENGELNTFYRLKVELPVEPYSDLFEKMSNKQMNTFKQKLERLLESLEEARSKEDPTDAAEILQKQFGKDFPVPPRPTTGKRATQKAVIPSSESAKK
;
A
#
# COMPACT_ATOMS: atom_id res chain seq x y z
N MET A 1 -16.87 14.82 -7.33
CA MET A 1 -16.25 13.72 -6.57
C MET A 1 -14.91 14.22 -6.07
N ILE A 2 -14.79 14.47 -4.77
CA ILE A 2 -13.53 14.89 -4.16
C ILE A 2 -12.82 13.60 -3.75
N ASN A 3 -11.93 13.08 -4.61
CA ASN A 3 -11.26 11.79 -4.41
C ASN A 3 -9.96 11.96 -3.62
N GLY A 4 -10.00 12.57 -2.43
CA GLY A 4 -8.80 12.73 -1.63
C GLY A 4 -8.97 13.54 -0.34
N PHE A 5 -7.92 13.55 0.46
CA PHE A 5 -7.84 14.38 1.66
C PHE A 5 -7.64 15.85 1.26
N SER A 6 -8.42 16.75 1.86
CA SER A 6 -8.23 18.20 1.77
C SER A 6 -7.57 18.74 3.04
N SER A 7 -6.72 19.76 2.91
CA SER A 7 -6.20 20.50 4.07
C SER A 7 -7.25 21.50 4.56
N GLU A 8 -7.59 21.43 5.83
CA GLU A 8 -8.44 22.40 6.52
C GLU A 8 -7.62 23.10 7.61
N VAL A 9 -7.91 24.38 7.87
CA VAL A 9 -7.23 25.17 8.90
C VAL A 9 -8.24 25.49 9.98
N GLU A 10 -7.89 25.19 11.22
CA GLU A 10 -8.70 25.47 12.41
C GLU A 10 -7.87 26.31 13.38
N ARG A 11 -8.50 27.32 13.98
CA ARG A 11 -7.88 28.14 15.02
C ARG A 11 -8.16 27.50 16.37
N ASP A 12 -7.13 27.27 17.16
CA ASP A 12 -7.28 26.74 18.51
C ASP A 12 -7.63 27.81 19.55
N GLU A 13 -7.81 27.39 20.79
CA GLU A 13 -8.12 28.23 21.95
C GLU A 13 -7.03 29.29 22.25
N ASN A 14 -5.80 29.09 21.79
CA ASN A 14 -4.67 30.00 21.96
C ASN A 14 -4.53 30.97 20.78
N GLY A 15 -5.36 30.83 19.75
CA GLY A 15 -5.30 31.63 18.53
C GLY A 15 -4.29 31.14 17.50
N GLU A 16 -3.65 29.99 17.70
CA GLU A 16 -2.74 29.37 16.75
C GLU A 16 -3.53 28.70 15.62
N LEU A 17 -2.98 28.74 14.41
CA LEU A 17 -3.57 28.10 13.24
C LEU A 17 -3.01 26.69 13.08
N ASN A 18 -3.87 25.69 13.26
CA ASN A 18 -3.54 24.30 13.06
C ASN A 18 -4.08 23.81 11.72
N THR A 19 -3.25 23.12 10.94
CA THR A 19 -3.66 22.50 9.67
C THR A 19 -3.93 21.02 9.86
N PHE A 20 -5.09 20.56 9.42
CA PHE A 20 -5.54 19.17 9.51
C PHE A 20 -5.91 18.63 8.14
N TYR A 21 -5.78 17.31 7.96
CA TYR A 21 -6.24 16.63 6.75
C TYR A 21 -7.64 16.06 6.99
N ARG A 22 -8.56 16.32 6.05
CA ARG A 22 -9.95 15.87 6.14
C ARG A 22 -10.34 15.09 4.89
N LEU A 23 -10.98 13.94 5.09
CA LEU A 23 -11.66 13.20 4.04
C LEU A 23 -13.16 13.39 4.23
N LYS A 24 -13.87 13.85 3.19
CA LYS A 24 -15.33 14.00 3.17
C LYS A 24 -15.90 13.02 2.16
N VAL A 25 -16.78 12.14 2.62
CA VAL A 25 -17.45 11.16 1.75
C VAL A 25 -18.94 11.24 2.02
N GLU A 26 -19.68 11.78 1.06
CA GLU A 26 -21.12 11.88 1.13
C GLU A 26 -21.75 10.49 0.96
N LEU A 27 -22.65 10.13 1.87
CA LEU A 27 -23.45 8.91 1.73
C LEU A 27 -24.38 9.02 0.51
N PRO A 28 -24.63 7.92 -0.23
CA PRO A 28 -25.45 7.96 -1.46
C PRO A 28 -26.96 8.11 -1.20
N VAL A 29 -27.36 8.42 0.04
CA VAL A 29 -28.75 8.51 0.48
C VAL A 29 -28.98 9.88 1.12
N GLU A 30 -30.13 10.48 0.85
CA GLU A 30 -30.55 11.72 1.50
C GLU A 30 -30.49 11.56 3.05
N PRO A 31 -29.90 12.51 3.79
CA PRO A 31 -29.54 13.87 3.38
C PRO A 31 -28.10 14.05 2.85
N TYR A 32 -27.44 12.98 2.38
CA TYR A 32 -26.04 12.99 1.89
C TYR A 32 -25.02 13.39 2.96
N SER A 33 -25.24 12.98 4.21
CA SER A 33 -24.33 13.29 5.31
C SER A 33 -22.91 12.75 5.07
N ASP A 34 -21.90 13.43 5.61
CA ASP A 34 -20.51 12.96 5.57
C ASP A 34 -20.37 11.69 6.42
N LEU A 35 -19.93 10.59 5.80
CA LEU A 35 -19.65 9.32 6.45
C LEU A 35 -18.70 9.50 7.65
N PHE A 36 -17.79 10.46 7.58
CA PHE A 36 -16.80 10.69 8.63
C PHE A 36 -17.18 11.81 9.59
N GLU A 37 -18.40 12.36 9.55
CA GLU A 37 -18.80 13.55 10.34
C GLU A 37 -18.44 13.45 11.84
N LYS A 38 -18.50 12.25 12.43
CA LYS A 38 -18.22 11.98 13.86
C LYS A 38 -16.74 11.77 14.18
N MET A 39 -15.87 11.75 13.18
CA MET A 39 -14.43 11.54 13.35
C MET A 39 -13.75 12.87 13.67
N SER A 40 -13.09 12.95 14.83
CA SER A 40 -12.30 14.14 15.19
C SER A 40 -11.10 14.33 14.28
N ASN A 41 -10.56 15.56 14.22
CA ASN A 41 -9.37 15.89 13.43
C ASN A 41 -8.15 15.01 13.79
N LYS A 42 -7.97 14.70 15.09
CA LYS A 42 -6.91 13.79 15.56
C LYS A 42 -7.10 12.38 15.00
N GLN A 43 -8.31 11.84 15.08
CA GLN A 43 -8.64 10.52 14.56
C GLN A 43 -8.47 10.47 13.03
N MET A 44 -8.87 11.52 12.32
CA MET A 44 -8.73 11.62 10.86
C MET A 44 -7.26 11.64 10.44
N ASN A 45 -6.38 12.35 11.17
CA ASN A 45 -4.94 12.30 10.93
C ASN A 45 -4.37 10.90 11.15
N THR A 46 -4.75 10.21 12.23
CA THR A 46 -4.34 8.81 12.44
C THR A 46 -4.85 7.88 11.34
N PHE A 47 -6.07 8.12 10.86
CA PHE A 47 -6.66 7.35 9.77
C PHE A 47 -5.88 7.54 8.46
N LYS A 48 -5.54 8.78 8.10
CA LYS A 48 -4.68 9.09 6.96
C LYS A 48 -3.34 8.35 7.05
N GLN A 49 -2.66 8.43 8.20
CA GLN A 49 -1.38 7.74 8.41
C GLN A 49 -1.49 6.22 8.25
N LYS A 50 -2.61 5.61 8.68
CA LYS A 50 -2.85 4.17 8.48
C LYS A 50 -3.01 3.82 7.00
N LEU A 51 -3.71 4.65 6.23
CA LEU A 51 -3.87 4.45 4.79
C LEU A 51 -2.54 4.63 4.04
N GLU A 52 -1.73 5.61 4.42
CA GLU A 52 -0.39 5.82 3.84
C GLU A 52 0.53 4.63 4.13
N ARG A 53 0.56 4.14 5.37
CA ARG A 53 1.32 2.92 5.73
C ARG A 53 0.85 1.68 4.99
N LEU A 54 -0.46 1.56 4.76
CA LEU A 54 -1.01 0.47 3.98
C LEU A 54 -0.55 0.57 2.52
N LEU A 55 -0.61 1.75 1.91
CA LEU A 55 -0.13 1.99 0.56
C LEU A 55 1.37 1.66 0.43
N GLU A 56 2.20 2.15 1.35
CA GLU A 56 3.63 1.83 1.41
C GLU A 56 3.88 0.31 1.47
N SER A 57 3.11 -0.40 2.31
CA SER A 57 3.22 -1.86 2.43
C SER A 57 2.79 -2.59 1.16
N LEU A 58 1.77 -2.08 0.45
CA LEU A 58 1.32 -2.64 -0.83
C LEU A 58 2.38 -2.42 -1.93
N GLU A 59 3.00 -1.24 -1.97
CA GLU A 59 4.10 -0.94 -2.89
C GLU A 59 5.33 -1.79 -2.58
N GLU A 60 5.67 -1.97 -1.30
CA GLU A 60 6.77 -2.83 -0.88
C GLU A 60 6.50 -4.29 -1.29
N ALA A 61 5.31 -4.83 -1.01
CA ALA A 61 4.93 -6.18 -1.41
C ALA A 61 4.97 -6.36 -2.93
N ARG A 62 4.51 -5.35 -3.70
CA ARG A 62 4.58 -5.35 -5.17
C ARG A 62 6.01 -5.36 -5.70
N SER A 63 6.97 -4.82 -4.95
CA SER A 63 8.38 -4.78 -5.34
C SER A 63 9.13 -6.11 -5.13
N LYS A 64 8.56 -7.06 -4.37
CA LYS A 64 9.20 -8.36 -4.11
C LYS A 64 9.01 -9.32 -5.29
N GLU A 65 10.07 -10.07 -5.60
CA GLU A 65 10.02 -11.13 -6.62
C GLU A 65 9.43 -12.44 -6.09
N ASP A 66 9.59 -12.71 -4.79
CA ASP A 66 9.07 -13.91 -4.13
C ASP A 66 7.64 -13.65 -3.62
N PRO A 67 6.63 -14.42 -4.07
CA PRO A 67 5.26 -14.29 -3.59
C PRO A 67 5.12 -14.55 -2.08
N THR A 68 5.99 -15.36 -1.47
CA THR A 68 5.96 -15.60 -0.04
C THR A 68 6.41 -14.36 0.73
N ASP A 69 7.51 -13.72 0.31
CA ASP A 69 7.99 -12.50 0.97
C ASP A 69 6.99 -11.34 0.80
N ALA A 70 6.33 -11.23 -0.37
CA ALA A 70 5.25 -10.28 -0.59
C ALA A 70 4.06 -10.55 0.36
N ALA A 71 3.63 -11.81 0.48
CA ALA A 71 2.52 -12.18 1.34
C ALA A 71 2.82 -11.98 2.83
N GLU A 72 4.06 -12.17 3.28
CA GLU A 72 4.47 -11.89 4.66
C GLU A 72 4.36 -10.39 5.00
N ILE A 73 4.66 -9.49 4.05
CA ILE A 73 4.46 -8.04 4.22
C ILE A 73 2.97 -7.72 4.37
N LEU A 74 2.13 -8.30 3.50
CA LEU A 74 0.68 -8.08 3.53
C LEU A 74 0.04 -8.64 4.80
N GLN A 75 0.53 -9.79 5.29
CA GLN A 75 0.04 -10.41 6.52
C GLN A 75 0.24 -9.50 7.75
N LYS A 76 1.29 -8.67 7.77
CA LYS A 76 1.48 -7.69 8.85
C LYS A 76 0.40 -6.62 8.88
N GLN A 77 -0.19 -6.27 7.73
CA GLN A 77 -1.25 -5.26 7.64
C GLN A 77 -2.65 -5.86 7.79
N PHE A 78 -2.91 -7.01 7.19
CA PHE A 78 -4.24 -7.65 7.18
C PHE A 78 -4.47 -8.63 8.34
N GLY A 79 -3.41 -9.03 9.05
CA GLY A 79 -3.48 -9.98 10.16
C GLY A 79 -3.28 -11.44 9.73
N LYS A 80 -3.37 -12.34 10.71
CA LYS A 80 -3.02 -13.77 10.57
C LYS A 80 -3.91 -14.53 9.58
N ASP A 81 -5.11 -14.02 9.31
CA ASP A 81 -6.06 -14.63 8.38
C ASP A 81 -5.65 -14.40 6.91
N PHE A 82 -4.67 -13.53 6.66
CA PHE A 82 -4.09 -13.36 5.34
C PHE A 82 -3.17 -14.56 5.01
N PRO A 83 -3.47 -15.33 3.95
CA PRO A 83 -2.72 -16.55 3.62
C PRO A 83 -1.33 -16.22 3.10
N VAL A 84 -0.32 -16.97 3.58
CA VAL A 84 1.06 -16.90 3.09
C VAL A 84 1.39 -18.19 2.35
N PRO A 85 1.75 -18.14 1.05
CA PRO A 85 2.12 -19.33 0.31
C PRO A 85 3.43 -19.89 0.87
N PRO A 86 3.61 -21.23 0.87
CA PRO A 86 4.86 -21.83 1.29
C PRO A 86 6.00 -21.34 0.38
N ARG A 87 7.16 -21.05 0.97
CA ARG A 87 8.35 -20.64 0.21
C ARG A 87 8.65 -21.72 -0.84
N PRO A 88 8.84 -21.36 -2.12
CA PRO A 88 9.21 -22.35 -3.12
C PRO A 88 10.58 -22.94 -2.74
N THR A 89 10.62 -24.23 -2.39
CA THR A 89 11.86 -24.99 -2.13
C THR A 89 12.67 -25.25 -3.41
N THR A 90 12.18 -24.80 -4.56
CA THR A 90 12.95 -24.77 -5.78
C THR A 90 13.87 -23.56 -5.74
N GLY A 91 15.10 -23.79 -5.27
CA GLY A 91 16.22 -23.00 -5.76
C GLY A 91 16.08 -22.90 -7.27
N LYS A 92 15.80 -21.69 -7.77
CA LYS A 92 16.14 -21.38 -9.15
C LYS A 92 17.66 -21.55 -9.19
N ARG A 93 18.13 -22.78 -9.45
CA ARG A 93 19.23 -22.94 -10.39
C ARG A 93 18.78 -22.06 -11.53
N ALA A 94 19.40 -20.88 -11.63
CA ALA A 94 19.44 -20.20 -12.90
C ALA A 94 19.79 -21.33 -13.85
N THR A 95 18.81 -21.76 -14.64
CA THR A 95 19.10 -22.25 -15.97
C THR A 95 19.81 -21.06 -16.58
N GLN A 96 21.12 -20.96 -16.31
CA GLN A 96 22.07 -20.31 -17.17
C GLN A 96 21.55 -20.72 -18.53
N LYS A 97 21.09 -19.75 -19.33
CA LYS A 97 21.01 -20.00 -20.76
C LYS A 97 22.36 -20.59 -21.05
N ALA A 98 22.42 -21.88 -21.36
CA ALA A 98 23.63 -22.48 -21.84
C ALA A 98 23.91 -21.67 -23.10
N VAL A 99 24.83 -20.71 -22.98
CA VAL A 99 25.45 -20.12 -24.15
C VAL A 99 26.21 -21.29 -24.70
N ILE A 100 25.56 -22.02 -25.59
CA ILE A 100 26.21 -22.99 -26.43
C ILE A 100 27.05 -22.10 -27.35
N PRO A 101 28.38 -22.04 -27.23
CA PRO A 101 29.16 -21.45 -28.32
C PRO A 101 28.83 -22.31 -29.54
N SER A 102 28.23 -21.72 -30.57
CA SER A 102 28.07 -22.42 -31.84
C SER A 102 29.47 -22.70 -32.36
N SER A 103 29.95 -23.93 -32.19
CA SER A 103 31.10 -24.42 -32.94
C SER A 103 30.64 -24.65 -34.38
N GLU A 104 30.46 -23.55 -35.12
CA GLU A 104 30.37 -23.61 -36.57
C GLU A 104 31.79 -23.81 -37.11
N SER A 105 32.13 -25.08 -37.29
CA SER A 105 33.30 -25.52 -38.06
C SER A 105 33.09 -25.27 -39.55
N ALA A 106 34.02 -24.56 -40.20
CA ALA A 106 34.40 -24.76 -41.60
C ALA A 106 35.84 -24.23 -41.78
N LYS A 107 36.86 -25.10 -41.75
CA LYS A 107 37.41 -25.95 -42.83
C LYS A 107 38.36 -25.21 -43.78
N LYS A 108 39.63 -25.62 -43.68
CA LYS A 108 40.74 -25.64 -44.66
C LYS A 108 41.17 -24.34 -45.34
#